data_AF-A0A060ZAY1-F1
#
_entry.id   AF-A0A060ZAY1-F1
#
_cell.length_a   1.000
_cell.length_b   1.000
_cell.length_c   1.000
_cell.angle_alpha   90.00
_cell.angle_beta   90.00
_cell.angle_gamma   90.00
#
_symmetry.space_group_name_H-M   'P 1'
#
loop_
_entity.id
_entity.type
_entity.pdbx_description
1 polymer ?
#
loop_
_entity_poly.entity_id
_entity_poly.type
_entity_poly.pdbx_seq_one_letter_code
_entity_poly.pdbx_strand_id
1 'polypeptide(L)'
;VSSVPCVRIIHEAGYSEEECKQYRAVVYSNTIQSIIAVIRAMGRLKIDFGDAARADDARQLFVLAGSAEEGFMTAELAGVIKRLWKDGGVQACFSRSREYQLNDSAAYYLNDLDRISQATYIPTQQDVLRTRVKTTGIVETHFTFKDLHFK
;
A
#
# COMPACT_ATOMS: atom_id res chain seq x y z
N VAL A 1 6.53 -0.78 38.81
CA VAL A 1 7.15 -0.55 37.50
C VAL A 1 7.69 -1.88 37.01
N SER A 2 6.90 -2.64 36.25
CA SER A 2 7.34 -3.89 35.63
C SER A 2 6.60 -4.08 34.30
N SER A 3 7.34 -3.74 33.24
CA SER A 3 7.28 -4.22 31.86
C SER A 3 6.20 -5.27 31.57
N VAL A 4 5.18 -4.87 30.81
CA VAL A 4 4.23 -5.80 30.18
C VAL A 4 5.00 -6.56 29.10
N PRO A 5 5.18 -7.89 29.22
CA PRO A 5 6.00 -8.64 28.29
C PRO A 5 5.27 -8.79 26.95
N CYS A 6 6.05 -8.67 25.87
CA CYS A 6 5.70 -8.70 24.44
C CYS A 6 5.14 -10.06 23.94
N VAL A 7 4.27 -10.72 24.71
CA VAL A 7 3.95 -12.15 24.50
C VAL A 7 2.47 -12.44 24.79
N ARG A 8 1.60 -12.05 23.85
CA ARG A 8 0.60 -13.01 23.36
C ARG A 8 1.14 -13.61 22.09
N ILE A 9 1.94 -14.63 22.32
CA ILE A 9 2.59 -15.51 21.37
C ILE A 9 1.57 -16.00 20.33
N ILE A 10 1.84 -15.67 19.07
CA ILE A 10 1.88 -16.60 17.93
C ILE A 10 0.69 -17.58 17.87
N HIS A 11 -0.47 -17.14 17.36
CA HIS A 11 -1.44 -18.12 16.86
C HIS A 11 -0.89 -18.70 15.55
N GLU A 12 -0.63 -20.00 15.61
CA GLU A 12 0.14 -20.84 14.71
C GLU A 12 -0.60 -21.21 13.42
N ALA A 13 -1.06 -20.20 12.70
CA ALA A 13 -1.33 -20.23 11.27
C ALA A 13 -1.28 -18.78 10.83
N GLY A 14 -0.15 -18.32 10.29
CA GLY A 14 -0.13 -16.99 9.65
C GLY A 14 -1.21 -16.92 8.56
N TYR A 15 -1.55 -15.71 8.10
CA TYR A 15 -2.64 -15.48 7.14
C TYR A 15 -2.72 -16.56 6.06
N SER A 16 -3.89 -17.18 5.92
CA SER A 16 -4.14 -18.21 4.91
C SER A 16 -4.03 -17.59 3.51
N GLU A 17 -3.70 -18.37 2.48
CA GLU A 17 -3.62 -17.87 1.10
C GLU A 17 -4.91 -17.15 0.66
N GLU A 18 -6.06 -17.64 1.11
CA GLU A 18 -7.37 -17.06 0.83
C GLU A 18 -7.54 -15.68 1.48
N GLU A 19 -7.08 -15.52 2.72
CA GLU A 19 -7.07 -14.24 3.43
C GLU A 19 -6.09 -13.28 2.78
N CYS A 20 -4.87 -13.72 2.47
CA CYS A 20 -3.88 -12.93 1.75
C CYS A 20 -4.41 -12.39 0.41
N LYS A 21 -5.18 -13.21 -0.34
CA LYS A 21 -5.82 -12.78 -1.58
C LYS A 21 -6.81 -11.62 -1.37
N GLN A 22 -7.52 -11.57 -0.24
CA GLN A 22 -8.42 -10.45 0.08
C GLN A 22 -7.64 -9.16 0.33
N TYR A 23 -6.44 -9.24 0.93
CA TYR A 23 -5.57 -8.08 1.13
C TYR A 23 -4.91 -7.59 -0.17
N ARG A 24 -4.99 -8.32 -1.28
CA ARG A 24 -4.39 -7.92 -2.55
C ARG A 24 -4.91 -6.55 -3.01
N ALA A 25 -6.22 -6.35 -2.93
CA ALA A 25 -6.85 -5.08 -3.26
C ALA A 25 -6.35 -3.93 -2.35
N VAL A 26 -6.17 -4.23 -1.07
CA VAL A 26 -5.68 -3.27 -0.08
C VAL A 26 -4.22 -2.88 -0.35
N VAL A 27 -3.36 -3.85 -0.71
CA VAL A 27 -1.97 -3.58 -1.12
C VAL A 27 -1.95 -2.67 -2.35
N TYR A 28 -2.75 -2.96 -3.37
CA TYR A 28 -2.83 -2.16 -4.58
C TYR A 28 -3.33 -0.75 -4.29
N SER A 29 -4.40 -0.62 -3.52
CA SER A 29 -4.94 0.67 -3.10
C SER A 29 -3.90 1.49 -2.33
N ASN A 30 -3.19 0.88 -1.38
CA ASN A 30 -2.12 1.56 -0.65
C ASN A 30 -0.96 2.00 -1.54
N THR A 31 -0.60 1.19 -2.54
CA THR A 31 0.46 1.51 -3.51
C THR A 31 0.07 2.73 -4.34
N ILE A 32 -1.15 2.71 -4.90
CA ILE A 32 -1.69 3.80 -5.73
C ILE A 32 -1.85 5.09 -4.91
N GLN A 33 -2.41 4.99 -3.70
CA GLN A 33 -2.56 6.14 -2.80
C GLN A 33 -1.20 6.73 -2.41
N SER A 34 -0.19 5.89 -2.21
CA SER A 34 1.16 6.35 -1.85
C SER A 34 1.78 7.19 -2.96
N ILE A 35 1.75 6.71 -4.21
CA ILE A 35 2.30 7.50 -5.33
C ILE A 35 1.48 8.77 -5.59
N ILE A 36 0.15 8.71 -5.50
CA ILE A 36 -0.71 9.89 -5.63
C ILE A 36 -0.37 10.95 -4.56
N ALA A 37 -0.11 10.51 -3.32
CA ALA A 37 0.27 11.41 -2.24
C ALA A 37 1.60 12.12 -2.54
N VAL A 38 2.59 11.39 -3.07
CA VAL A 38 3.88 11.98 -3.49
C VAL A 38 3.68 13.00 -4.61
N ILE A 39 2.92 12.67 -5.66
CA ILE A 39 2.65 13.58 -6.79
C ILE A 39 1.89 14.83 -6.34
N ARG A 40 0.90 14.68 -5.44
CA ARG A 40 0.20 15.84 -4.85
C ARG A 40 1.15 16.70 -3.99
N ALA A 41 2.06 16.07 -3.25
CA ALA A 41 3.05 16.78 -2.47
C ALA A 41 4.04 17.54 -3.36
N MET A 42 4.43 17.01 -4.52
CA MET A 42 5.26 17.72 -5.49
C MET A 42 4.65 19.06 -5.90
N GLY A 43 3.34 19.08 -6.19
CA GLY A 43 2.63 20.31 -6.52
C GLY A 43 2.61 21.33 -5.36
N ARG A 44 2.51 20.86 -4.11
CA ARG A 44 2.55 21.72 -2.91
C ARG A 44 3.94 22.26 -2.61
N LEU A 45 4.97 21.40 -2.73
CA LEU A 45 6.37 21.73 -2.48
C LEU A 45 7.03 22.43 -3.68
N LYS A 46 6.29 22.60 -4.78
CA LYS A 46 6.78 23.15 -6.07
C LYS A 46 8.05 22.44 -6.55
N ILE A 47 8.01 21.11 -6.54
CA ILE A 47 9.07 20.26 -7.07
C ILE A 47 8.68 19.87 -8.48
N ASP A 48 9.47 20.29 -9.47
CA ASP A 48 9.30 19.87 -10.85
C ASP A 48 9.72 18.42 -11.05
N PHE A 49 9.14 17.77 -12.06
CA PHE A 49 9.61 16.47 -12.51
C PHE A 49 11.01 16.58 -13.09
N GLY A 50 11.81 15.52 -12.92
CA GLY A 50 13.13 15.43 -13.57
C GLY A 50 13.00 15.37 -15.10
N ASP A 51 11.95 14.73 -15.60
CA ASP A 51 11.61 14.67 -17.02
C ASP A 51 10.18 15.20 -17.27
N ALA A 52 10.05 16.16 -18.20
CA ALA A 52 8.76 16.76 -18.56
C ALA A 52 7.74 15.73 -19.10
N ALA A 53 8.19 14.62 -19.68
CA ALA A 53 7.31 13.53 -20.11
C ALA A 53 6.57 12.88 -18.93
N ARG A 54 7.10 12.97 -17.70
CA ARG A 54 6.45 12.44 -16.49
C ARG A 54 5.19 13.22 -16.11
N ALA A 55 5.02 14.45 -16.61
CA ALA A 55 3.79 15.21 -16.39
C ALA A 55 2.58 14.53 -17.07
N ASP A 56 2.79 13.90 -18.22
CA ASP A 56 1.74 13.12 -18.89
C ASP A 56 1.45 11.81 -18.13
N ASP A 57 2.51 11.10 -17.71
CA ASP A 57 2.39 9.91 -16.86
C ASP A 57 1.60 10.22 -15.57
N ALA A 58 1.83 11.38 -14.94
CA ALA A 58 1.10 11.80 -13.75
C ALA A 58 -0.40 12.02 -14.03
N ARG A 59 -0.77 12.54 -15.21
CA ARG A 59 -2.18 12.68 -15.62
C ARG A 59 -2.80 11.31 -15.86
N GLN A 60 -2.11 10.43 -16.57
CA GLN A 60 -2.55 9.05 -16.80
C GLN A 60 -2.76 8.30 -15.48
N LEU A 61 -1.88 8.49 -14.50
CA LEU A 61 -2.03 7.91 -13.16
C LEU A 61 -3.38 8.27 -12.53
N PHE A 62 -3.80 9.54 -12.57
CA PHE A 62 -5.07 9.96 -11.97
C PHE A 62 -6.29 9.40 -12.71
N VAL A 63 -6.22 9.31 -14.04
CA VAL A 63 -7.30 8.73 -14.87
C VAL A 63 -7.43 7.23 -14.57
N LEU A 64 -6.31 6.50 -14.66
CA LEU A 64 -6.28 5.06 -14.42
C LEU A 64 -6.64 4.71 -12.98
N ALA A 65 -6.17 5.47 -11.99
CA ALA A 65 -6.53 5.25 -10.60
C ALA A 65 -8.01 5.56 -10.31
N GLY A 66 -8.63 6.48 -11.05
CA GLY A 66 -10.06 6.78 -10.92
C GLY A 66 -10.97 5.75 -11.61
N SER A 67 -10.46 5.05 -12.63
CA SER A 67 -11.19 4.00 -13.36
C SER A 67 -10.83 2.58 -12.91
N ALA A 68 -9.78 2.40 -12.12
CA ALA A 68 -9.39 1.09 -11.61
C ALA A 68 -10.44 0.58 -10.62
N GLU A 69 -11.04 -0.57 -10.93
CA GLU A 69 -11.85 -1.32 -9.97
C GLU A 69 -10.99 -1.70 -8.75
N GLU A 70 -11.58 -1.58 -7.56
CA GLU A 70 -10.93 -1.96 -6.30
C GLU A 70 -10.45 -3.41 -6.37
N GLY A 71 -9.13 -3.60 -6.50
CA GLY A 71 -8.54 -4.94 -6.57
C GLY A 71 -7.72 -5.25 -7.81
N PHE A 72 -7.70 -4.38 -8.82
CA PHE A 72 -6.96 -4.65 -10.06
C PHE A 72 -5.86 -3.62 -10.33
N MET A 73 -4.64 -4.12 -10.49
CA MET A 73 -3.49 -3.35 -10.97
C MET A 73 -3.25 -3.75 -12.43
N THR A 74 -3.56 -2.86 -13.37
CA THR A 74 -3.25 -3.11 -14.80
C THR A 74 -1.76 -2.93 -15.04
N ALA A 75 -1.22 -3.65 -16.03
CA ALA A 75 0.19 -3.51 -16.43
C ALA A 75 0.52 -2.07 -16.89
N GLU A 76 -0.46 -1.39 -17.49
CA GLU A 76 -0.34 0.02 -17.89
C GLU A 76 -0.17 0.93 -16.67
N LEU A 77 -1.05 0.80 -15.66
CA LEU A 77 -0.97 1.55 -14.42
C LEU A 77 0.35 1.28 -13.68
N ALA A 78 0.75 0.01 -13.55
CA ALA A 78 2.02 -0.34 -12.95
C ALA A 78 3.21 0.28 -13.72
N GLY A 79 3.16 0.28 -15.06
CA GLY A 79 4.17 0.93 -15.90
C GLY A 79 4.28 2.44 -15.64
N VAL A 80 3.14 3.13 -15.56
CA VAL A 80 3.06 4.57 -15.23
C VAL A 80 3.66 4.84 -13.85
N ILE A 81 3.24 4.09 -12.82
CA ILE A 81 3.76 4.23 -11.45
C ILE A 81 5.27 3.99 -11.42
N LYS A 82 5.78 2.98 -12.14
CA LYS A 82 7.21 2.66 -12.20
C LYS A 82 8.03 3.79 -12.83
N ARG A 83 7.52 4.42 -13.89
CA ARG A 83 8.18 5.56 -14.54
C ARG A 83 8.20 6.79 -13.64
N LEU A 84 7.08 7.09 -12.99
CA LEU A 84 6.98 8.17 -12.01
C LEU A 84 7.92 7.92 -10.83
N TRP A 85 7.92 6.73 -10.26
CA TRP A 85 8.77 6.40 -9.11
C TRP A 85 10.26 6.55 -9.41
N LYS A 86 10.69 6.25 -10.64
CA LYS A 86 12.09 6.43 -11.06
C LYS A 86 12.49 7.88 -11.35
N ASP A 87 11.55 8.81 -11.39
CA ASP A 87 11.83 10.21 -11.67
C ASP A 87 12.59 10.87 -10.51
N GLY A 88 13.59 11.69 -10.85
CA GLY A 88 14.42 12.38 -9.87
C GLY A 88 13.63 13.38 -9.01
N GLY A 89 12.64 14.07 -9.60
CA GLY A 89 11.77 14.99 -8.87
C GLY A 89 10.85 14.26 -7.90
N VAL A 90 10.31 13.11 -8.31
CA VAL A 90 9.50 12.24 -7.45
C VAL A 90 10.32 11.71 -6.27
N GLN A 91 11.55 11.23 -6.50
CA GLN A 91 12.45 10.77 -5.44
C GLN A 91 12.86 11.90 -4.48
N ALA A 92 13.09 13.11 -5.00
CA ALA A 92 13.37 14.28 -4.18
C ALA A 92 12.18 14.64 -3.27
N CYS A 93 10.96 14.58 -3.82
CA CYS A 93 9.74 14.78 -3.02
C CYS A 93 9.57 13.68 -1.96
N PHE A 94 9.81 12.42 -2.32
CA PHE A 94 9.74 11.29 -1.40
C PHE A 94 10.73 11.42 -0.23
N SER A 95 11.94 11.96 -0.47
CA SER A 95 12.91 12.25 0.60
C SER A 95 12.39 13.28 1.60
N ARG A 96 11.45 14.13 1.17
CA ARG A 96 10.74 15.14 1.97
C ARG A 96 9.37 14.63 2.44
N SER A 97 9.13 13.31 2.42
CA SER A 97 7.90 12.68 2.91
C SER A 97 7.52 13.03 4.35
N ARG A 98 8.45 13.55 5.16
CA ARG A 98 8.18 14.07 6.51
C ARG A 98 7.32 15.34 6.51
N GLU A 99 7.25 16.07 5.40
CA GLU A 99 6.48 17.31 5.27
C GLU A 99 5.01 17.08 4.89
N TYR A 100 4.64 15.84 4.57
CA TYR A 100 3.27 15.46 4.23
C TYR A 100 2.91 14.10 4.81
N GLN A 101 1.64 13.71 4.71
CA GLN A 101 1.21 12.39 5.15
C GLN A 101 1.49 11.36 4.05
N LEU A 102 2.56 10.59 4.24
CA LEU A 102 2.88 9.41 3.43
C LEU A 102 2.98 8.19 4.33
N ASN A 103 2.53 7.03 3.86
CA ASN A 103 2.71 5.79 4.60
C ASN A 103 4.19 5.39 4.58
N ASP A 104 4.72 4.94 5.72
CA ASP A 104 6.09 4.41 5.81
C ASP A 104 6.31 3.19 4.90
N SER A 105 5.24 2.43 4.63
CA SER A 105 5.25 1.29 3.70
C SER A 105 5.21 1.69 2.21
N ALA A 106 5.14 2.99 1.87
CA ALA A 106 5.15 3.46 0.49
C ALA A 106 6.39 3.00 -0.28
N ALA A 107 7.59 3.19 0.31
CA ALA A 107 8.85 2.81 -0.32
C ALA A 107 8.91 1.30 -0.57
N TYR A 108 8.42 0.51 0.39
CA TYR A 108 8.40 -0.94 0.31
C TYR A 108 7.56 -1.41 -0.89
N TYR A 109 6.33 -0.90 -1.06
CA TYR A 109 5.50 -1.30 -2.20
C TYR A 109 6.00 -0.75 -3.55
N LEU A 110 6.49 0.49 -3.58
CA LEU A 110 6.93 1.12 -4.83
C LEU A 110 8.24 0.54 -5.35
N ASN A 111 9.13 0.09 -4.47
CA ASN A 111 10.35 -0.62 -4.85
C ASN A 111 10.05 -2.04 -5.36
N ASP A 112 9.08 -2.73 -4.76
CA ASP A 112 8.64 -4.08 -5.15
C ASP A 112 7.46 -4.09 -6.13
N LEU A 113 7.25 -3.00 -6.86
CA LEU A 113 6.09 -2.86 -7.75
C LEU A 113 6.05 -3.95 -8.82
N ASP A 114 7.20 -4.42 -9.30
CA ASP A 114 7.29 -5.48 -10.31
C ASP A 114 6.61 -6.77 -9.83
N ARG A 115 6.93 -7.20 -8.60
CA ARG A 115 6.32 -8.35 -7.92
C ARG A 115 4.83 -8.15 -7.70
N ILE A 116 4.43 -6.96 -7.24
CA ILE A 116 3.05 -6.62 -6.88
C ILE A 116 2.16 -6.54 -8.13
N SER A 117 2.71 -6.08 -9.25
CA SER A 117 1.99 -5.91 -10.52
C SER A 117 1.71 -7.22 -11.27
N GLN A 118 2.26 -8.36 -10.83
CA GLN A 118 2.04 -9.64 -11.48
C GLN A 118 0.57 -10.09 -11.34
N ALA A 119 0.02 -10.67 -12.41
CA ALA A 119 -1.36 -11.20 -12.39
C ALA A 119 -1.53 -12.33 -11.35
N THR A 120 -0.48 -13.13 -11.16
CA THR A 120 -0.39 -14.23 -10.18
C THR A 120 0.06 -13.78 -8.79
N TYR A 121 0.18 -12.47 -8.55
CA TYR A 121 0.63 -11.95 -7.27
C TYR A 121 -0.33 -12.35 -6.14
N ILE A 122 0.24 -12.98 -5.12
CA ILE A 122 -0.40 -13.24 -3.83
C ILE A 122 0.38 -12.45 -2.77
N PRO A 123 -0.28 -11.57 -2.00
CA PRO A 123 0.37 -10.85 -0.91
C PRO A 123 1.04 -11.80 0.08
N THR A 124 2.27 -11.47 0.43
CA THR A 124 2.97 -12.13 1.52
C THR A 124 2.43 -11.62 2.85
N GLN A 125 2.66 -12.36 3.93
CA GLN A 125 2.31 -11.92 5.28
C GLN A 125 2.94 -10.55 5.60
N GLN A 126 4.14 -10.27 5.09
CA GLN A 126 4.79 -8.98 5.26
C GLN A 126 4.05 -7.85 4.51
N ASP A 127 3.50 -8.13 3.33
CA ASP A 127 2.66 -7.18 2.61
C ASP A 127 1.39 -6.90 3.41
N VAL A 128 0.72 -7.95 3.91
CA VAL A 128 -0.50 -7.81 4.73
C VAL A 128 -0.23 -6.97 5.97
N LEU A 129 0.82 -7.27 6.74
CA LEU A 129 1.18 -6.53 7.95
C LEU A 129 1.54 -5.06 7.68
N ARG A 130 2.05 -4.75 6.49
CA ARG A 130 2.40 -3.38 6.07
C ARG A 130 1.23 -2.65 5.44
N THR A 131 0.11 -3.32 5.17
CA THR A 131 -1.09 -2.64 4.65
C THR A 131 -1.68 -1.78 5.74
N ARG A 132 -1.96 -0.52 5.40
CA ARG A 132 -2.75 0.35 6.27
C ARG A 132 -4.20 0.13 5.93
N VAL A 133 -4.89 -0.67 6.73
CA VAL A 133 -6.35 -0.69 6.75
C VAL A 133 -6.77 0.48 7.64
N LYS A 134 -7.47 1.48 7.08
CA LYS A 134 -8.17 2.44 7.94
C LYS A 134 -9.20 1.62 8.73
N THR A 135 -9.04 1.54 10.05
CA THR A 135 -10.03 1.01 10.98
C THR A 135 -11.27 1.93 10.97
N THR A 136 -12.00 1.94 9.87
CA THR A 136 -13.36 2.48 9.83
C THR A 136 -14.27 1.40 10.42
N GLY A 137 -14.41 1.44 11.74
CA GLY A 137 -15.31 0.58 12.49
C GLY A 137 -14.68 -0.75 12.90
N ILE A 138 -14.98 -1.14 14.13
CA ILE A 138 -14.69 -2.44 14.72
C ILE A 138 -15.10 -3.53 13.72
N VAL A 139 -14.12 -4.20 13.10
CA VAL A 139 -14.36 -5.55 12.58
C VAL A 139 -14.46 -6.41 13.82
N GLU A 140 -15.69 -6.62 14.27
CA GLU A 140 -16.02 -7.59 15.29
C GLU A 140 -15.83 -8.97 14.65
N THR A 141 -14.58 -9.44 14.58
CA THR A 141 -14.31 -10.82 14.22
C THR A 141 -14.88 -11.66 15.36
N HIS A 142 -16.11 -12.14 15.19
CA HIS A 142 -16.69 -13.17 16.03
C HIS A 142 -15.83 -14.43 15.90
N PHE A 143 -14.84 -14.57 16.76
CA PHE A 143 -14.20 -15.84 17.01
C PHE A 143 -15.15 -16.67 17.87
N THR A 144 -15.90 -17.57 17.25
CA THR A 144 -16.54 -18.66 17.99
C THR A 144 -15.46 -19.65 18.37
N PHE A 145 -14.74 -19.36 19.45
CA PHE A 145 -13.82 -20.31 20.05
C PHE A 145 -14.65 -21.34 20.83
N LYS A 146 -14.63 -22.58 20.33
CA LYS A 146 -15.19 -23.81 20.90
C LYS A 146 -15.73 -23.69 22.33
N ASP A 147 -17.03 -23.91 22.48
CA ASP A 147 -17.69 -24.56 23.62
C ASP A 147 -17.01 -24.34 24.98
N LEU A 148 -17.13 -23.13 25.52
CA LEU A 148 -16.75 -22.83 26.90
C LEU A 148 -17.99 -22.33 27.63
N HIS A 149 -18.76 -23.29 28.12
CA HIS A 149 -19.73 -23.10 29.20
C HIS A 149 -18.99 -22.60 30.44
N PHE A 150 -19.13 -21.31 30.76
CA PHE A 150 -18.84 -20.83 32.11
C PHE A 150 -20.08 -21.08 32.99
N LYS A 151 -19.85 -21.77 34.11
CA LYS A 151 -20.82 -21.98 35.19
C LYS A 151 -20.45 -21.09 36.36
#